data_AF-A0A4S2LBP5-F1
#
_entry.id   AF-A0A4S2LBP5-F1
#
_cell.length_a   1.000
_cell.length_b   1.000
_cell.length_c   1.000
_cell.angle_alpha   90.00
_cell.angle_beta   90.00
_cell.angle_gamma   90.00
#
_symmetry.space_group_name_H-M   'P 1'
#
loop_
_entity.id
_entity.type
_entity.pdbx_description
1 polymer ?
#
loop_
_entity_poly.entity_id
_entity_poly.type
_entity_poly.pdbx_seq_one_letter_code
_entity_poly.pdbx_strand_id
1 'polypeptide(L)'
;MAQALKTIKTKARSLARVAIECGICYSRVASDPTDGTSGDISESAAPLNNRVRLLDDEQACVDRFSGDFMEVVRAWAEGVSFSRLREFAPVSDGNVIRCLRKLKGLLRQMHNAANVAGNTELGDKFLK
;
A
#
# COMPACT_ATOMS: atom_id res chain seq x y z
N MET A 1 -6.91 12.26 -15.62
CA MET A 1 -6.69 11.03 -14.81
C MET A 1 -5.57 10.13 -15.34
N ALA A 2 -5.52 9.82 -16.65
CA ALA A 2 -4.49 8.93 -17.21
C ALA A 2 -3.03 9.38 -16.97
N GLN A 3 -2.74 10.69 -17.02
CA GLN A 3 -1.42 11.22 -16.73
C GLN A 3 -1.02 11.04 -15.25
N ALA A 4 -1.94 11.30 -14.32
CA ALA A 4 -1.71 11.09 -12.89
C ALA A 4 -1.42 9.62 -12.56
N LEU A 5 -2.15 8.68 -13.18
CA LEU A 5 -1.90 7.25 -13.04
C LEU A 5 -0.51 6.85 -13.57
N LYS A 6 -0.07 7.41 -14.70
CA LYS A 6 1.29 7.18 -15.21
C LYS A 6 2.34 7.68 -14.21
N THR A 7 2.18 8.89 -13.67
CA THR A 7 3.10 9.44 -12.67
C THR A 7 3.13 8.63 -11.38
N ILE A 8 1.96 8.18 -10.91
CA ILE A 8 1.84 7.32 -9.72
C ILE A 8 2.55 6.00 -9.97
N LYS A 9 2.32 5.34 -11.12
CA LYS A 9 3.01 4.10 -11.48
C LYS A 9 4.53 4.29 -11.59
N THR A 10 5.00 5.41 -12.13
CA THR A 10 6.44 5.72 -12.18
C THR A 10 7.04 5.94 -10.79
N LYS A 11 6.34 6.64 -9.89
CA LYS A 11 6.81 6.83 -8.50
C LYS A 11 6.72 5.52 -7.69
N ALA A 12 5.67 4.75 -7.90
CA ALA A 12 5.52 3.41 -7.33
C ALA A 12 6.68 2.50 -7.76
N ARG A 13 7.08 2.59 -9.04
CA ARG A 13 8.23 1.88 -9.58
C ARG A 13 9.53 2.24 -8.87
N SER A 14 9.82 3.54 -8.68
CA SER A 14 11.02 3.96 -7.94
C SER A 14 10.97 3.52 -6.47
N LEU A 15 9.79 3.60 -5.83
CA LEU A 15 9.61 3.14 -4.45
C LEU A 15 9.78 1.62 -4.33
N ALA A 16 9.31 0.85 -5.31
CA ALA A 16 9.48 -0.60 -5.36
C ALA A 16 10.96 -0.98 -5.46
N ARG A 17 11.71 -0.31 -6.34
CA ARG A 17 13.17 -0.48 -6.46
C ARG A 17 13.88 -0.21 -5.14
N VAL A 18 13.60 0.94 -4.52
CA VAL A 18 14.21 1.31 -3.23
C VAL A 18 13.78 0.35 -2.11
N ALA A 19 12.53 -0.11 -2.09
CA ALA A 19 12.05 -1.06 -1.09
C ALA A 19 12.71 -2.44 -1.25
N ILE A 20 12.98 -2.87 -2.48
CA ILE A 20 13.75 -4.09 -2.77
C ILE A 20 15.20 -3.92 -2.28
N GLU A 21 15.85 -2.80 -2.62
CA GLU A 21 17.22 -2.49 -2.20
C GLU A 21 17.36 -2.40 -0.68
N CYS A 22 16.36 -1.85 0.01
CA CYS A 22 16.32 -1.77 1.47
C CYS A 22 15.79 -3.05 2.15
N GLY A 23 15.35 -4.07 1.41
CA GLY A 23 14.82 -5.33 1.95
C GLY A 23 13.48 -5.19 2.69
N ILE A 24 12.64 -4.23 2.31
CA ILE A 24 11.40 -3.83 3.02
C ILE A 24 10.14 -4.48 2.42
N CYS A 25 10.21 -5.21 1.29
CA CYS A 25 9.01 -5.65 0.59
C CYS A 25 8.11 -6.61 1.39
N TYR A 26 6.87 -6.18 1.56
CA TYR A 26 5.77 -6.83 2.26
C TYR A 26 5.12 -7.88 1.37
N SER A 27 5.21 -9.15 1.74
CA SER A 27 4.34 -10.17 1.16
C SER A 27 2.92 -9.92 1.64
N ARG A 28 1.97 -9.79 0.70
CA ARG A 28 0.64 -10.32 0.98
C ARG A 28 0.78 -11.80 0.65
N VAL A 29 0.78 -12.65 1.68
CA VAL A 29 0.58 -14.09 1.49
C VAL A 29 -0.65 -14.22 0.60
N ALA A 30 -0.43 -14.72 -0.61
CA ALA A 30 -1.52 -15.07 -1.51
C ALA A 30 -2.46 -15.96 -0.70
N SER A 31 -3.73 -15.59 -0.62
CA SER A 31 -4.75 -16.50 -0.11
C SER A 31 -4.63 -17.80 -0.90
N ASP A 32 -4.27 -18.87 -0.20
CA ASP A 32 -4.11 -20.22 -0.73
C ASP A 32 -5.31 -20.61 -1.60
N PRO A 33 -5.10 -21.22 -2.78
CA PRO A 33 -6.08 -22.14 -3.30
C PRO A 33 -6.05 -23.37 -2.38
N THR A 34 -7.20 -23.71 -1.82
CA THR A 34 -7.39 -24.97 -1.10
C THR A 34 -6.99 -26.13 -2.00
N ASP A 35 -5.90 -26.82 -1.69
CA ASP A 35 -5.72 -28.21 -2.10
C ASP A 35 -5.00 -28.98 -1.00
N GLY A 36 -5.68 -30.01 -0.49
CA GLY A 36 -5.17 -30.84 0.57
C GLY A 36 -4.25 -31.89 0.00
N THR A 37 -3.08 -32.09 0.60
CA THR A 37 -2.44 -33.41 0.72
C THR A 37 -1.47 -33.37 1.89
N SER A 38 -1.71 -34.26 2.85
CA SER A 38 -0.88 -34.54 4.01
C SER A 38 0.53 -34.99 3.62
N GLY A 39 1.56 -34.52 4.34
CA GLY A 39 2.92 -35.03 4.20
C GLY A 39 3.95 -34.32 5.08
N ASP A 40 4.25 -34.94 6.22
CA ASP A 40 5.42 -34.83 7.11
C ASP A 40 5.88 -33.49 7.70
N ILE A 41 5.89 -33.49 9.04
CA ILE A 41 6.74 -32.64 9.89
C ILE A 41 8.18 -33.11 9.71
N SER A 42 9.01 -32.30 9.07
CA SER A 42 10.47 -32.40 9.18
C SER A 42 11.05 -31.04 9.50
N GLU A 43 11.28 -30.85 10.78
CA GLU A 43 12.13 -29.81 11.33
C GLU A 43 13.56 -30.02 10.85
N SER A 44 14.01 -29.18 9.92
CA SER A 44 15.43 -29.01 9.63
C SER A 44 15.69 -27.57 9.20
N ALA A 45 16.41 -26.86 10.06
CA ALA A 45 17.08 -25.59 9.87
C ALA A 45 17.06 -25.04 8.43
N ALA A 46 16.04 -24.25 8.09
CA ALA A 46 16.11 -23.38 6.94
C ALA A 46 17.17 -22.30 7.24
N PRO A 47 18.16 -22.07 6.36
CA PRO A 47 19.12 -21.00 6.59
C PRO A 47 18.35 -19.69 6.80
N LEU A 48 18.78 -18.87 7.75
CA LEU A 48 18.30 -17.50 8.02
C LEU A 48 18.30 -16.59 6.77
N ASN A 49 18.77 -17.11 5.64
CA ASN A 49 18.74 -16.55 4.30
C ASN A 49 17.36 -16.63 3.60
N ASN A 50 16.33 -17.19 4.23
CA ASN A 50 14.97 -17.17 3.69
C ASN A 50 14.24 -15.81 3.85
N ARG A 51 14.98 -14.73 4.17
CA ARG A 51 14.49 -13.35 4.04
C ARG A 51 14.38 -12.90 2.57
N VAL A 52 14.95 -13.68 1.65
CA VAL A 52 14.76 -13.51 0.20
C VAL A 52 13.58 -14.38 -0.26
N ARG A 53 12.42 -14.27 0.40
CA ARG A 53 11.21 -14.91 -0.13
C ARG A 53 10.53 -13.96 -1.11
N LEU A 54 10.95 -14.16 -2.35
CA LEU A 54 10.49 -13.55 -3.58
C LEU A 54 10.70 -12.03 -3.65
N LEU A 55 11.80 -11.67 -4.30
CA LEU A 55 11.87 -10.45 -5.10
C LEU A 55 10.64 -10.45 -6.01
N ASP A 56 9.55 -9.82 -5.57
CA ASP A 56 8.50 -9.44 -6.49
C ASP A 56 9.16 -8.62 -7.59
N ASP A 57 9.00 -9.03 -8.85
CA ASP A 57 9.44 -8.23 -9.98
C ASP A 57 8.89 -6.82 -9.81
N GLU A 58 9.69 -5.81 -10.12
CA GLU A 58 9.31 -4.40 -10.04
C GLU A 58 7.95 -4.12 -10.68
N GLN A 59 7.65 -4.85 -11.76
CA GLN A 59 6.39 -4.76 -12.47
C GLN A 59 5.20 -5.33 -11.66
N ALA A 60 5.38 -6.43 -10.94
CA ALA A 60 4.36 -6.99 -10.05
C ALA A 60 4.00 -6.02 -8.90
N CYS A 61 4.98 -5.26 -8.40
CA CYS A 61 4.70 -4.21 -7.41
C CYS A 61 3.87 -3.08 -8.02
N VAL A 62 4.24 -2.61 -9.22
CA VAL A 62 3.51 -1.56 -9.94
C VAL A 62 2.08 -1.98 -10.27
N ASP A 63 1.86 -3.24 -10.64
CA ASP A 63 0.54 -3.76 -11.02
C ASP A 63 -0.41 -3.89 -9.82
N ARG A 64 0.13 -3.98 -8.60
CA ARG A 64 -0.67 -3.95 -7.35
C ARG A 64 -1.27 -2.57 -7.05
N PHE A 65 -0.75 -1.49 -7.63
CA PHE A 65 -1.31 -0.16 -7.43
C PHE A 65 -2.57 0.02 -8.29
N SER A 66 -3.72 -0.17 -7.65
CA SER A 66 -5.01 0.19 -8.23
C SER A 66 -5.35 1.66 -7.98
N GLY A 67 -5.92 2.32 -9.00
CA GLY A 67 -6.39 3.70 -8.95
C GLY A 67 -7.82 3.86 -8.42
N ASP A 68 -8.50 2.78 -8.05
CA ASP A 68 -9.95 2.76 -7.76
C ASP A 68 -10.38 3.73 -6.65
N PHE A 69 -9.49 3.98 -5.68
CA PHE A 69 -9.78 4.87 -4.54
C PHE A 69 -9.31 6.32 -4.75
N MET A 70 -8.64 6.66 -5.86
CA MET A 70 -8.11 8.01 -6.07
C MET A 70 -9.21 9.07 -6.03
N GLU A 71 -10.30 8.82 -6.76
CA GLU A 71 -11.41 9.76 -6.85
C GLU A 71 -12.19 9.85 -5.54
N VAL A 72 -12.35 8.71 -4.85
CA VAL A 72 -13.00 8.60 -3.54
C VAL A 72 -12.26 9.42 -2.49
N VAL A 73 -10.93 9.32 -2.44
CA VAL A 73 -10.10 10.06 -1.48
C VAL A 73 -10.09 11.56 -1.81
N ARG A 74 -10.04 11.94 -3.09
CA ARG A 74 -10.12 13.33 -3.54
C ARG A 74 -11.44 13.98 -3.10
N ALA A 75 -12.57 13.34 -3.42
CA ALA A 75 -13.89 13.85 -3.06
C ALA A 75 -14.06 13.94 -1.52
N TRP A 76 -13.50 12.98 -0.77
CA TRP A 76 -13.51 13.04 0.69
C TRP A 76 -12.72 14.24 1.24
N ALA A 77 -11.53 14.51 0.67
CA ALA A 77 -10.71 15.65 1.04
C ALA A 77 -11.38 17.00 0.71
N GLU A 78 -12.22 17.05 -0.34
CA GLU A 78 -13.03 18.22 -0.71
C GLU A 78 -14.27 18.41 0.18
N GLY A 79 -14.51 17.52 1.16
CA GLY A 79 -15.62 17.63 2.10
C GLY A 79 -16.94 17.08 1.59
N VAL A 80 -16.92 16.25 0.52
CA VAL A 80 -18.12 15.59 0.01
C VAL A 80 -18.70 14.63 1.06
N SER A 81 -20.02 14.65 1.24
CA SER A 81 -20.70 13.78 2.21
C SER A 81 -20.51 12.29 1.87
N PHE A 82 -20.44 11.44 2.90
CA PHE A 82 -20.25 10.00 2.70
C PHE A 82 -21.33 9.37 1.82
N SER A 83 -22.58 9.83 1.93
CA SER A 83 -23.70 9.38 1.09
C SER A 83 -23.42 9.55 -0.40
N ARG A 84 -22.81 10.68 -0.79
CA ARG A 84 -22.45 10.99 -2.18
C ARG A 84 -21.17 10.27 -2.60
N LEU A 85 -20.25 10.04 -1.65
CA LEU A 85 -18.99 9.32 -1.88
C LEU A 85 -19.21 7.89 -2.41
N ARG A 86 -20.30 7.24 -1.96
CA ARG A 86 -20.69 5.89 -2.40
C ARG A 86 -21.01 5.79 -3.89
N GLU A 87 -21.39 6.89 -4.53
CA GLU A 87 -21.68 6.92 -5.96
C GLU A 87 -20.39 6.85 -6.81
N PHE A 88 -19.25 7.27 -6.26
CA PHE A 88 -17.95 7.25 -6.95
C PHE A 88 -17.16 5.97 -6.70
N ALA A 89 -17.55 5.20 -5.67
CA ALA A 89 -16.84 4.00 -5.25
C ALA A 89 -17.59 2.74 -5.73
N PRO A 90 -17.06 1.96 -6.69
CA PRO A 90 -17.67 0.68 -7.11
C PRO A 90 -17.45 -0.45 -6.09
N VAL A 91 -17.08 -0.12 -4.86
CA VAL A 91 -16.63 -1.03 -3.80
C VAL A 91 -17.50 -0.86 -2.56
N SER A 92 -17.54 -1.89 -1.71
CA SER A 92 -18.36 -1.84 -0.50
C SER A 92 -17.98 -0.69 0.45
N ASP A 93 -18.98 -0.13 1.12
CA ASP A 93 -18.84 0.96 2.10
C ASP A 93 -17.76 0.64 3.17
N GLY A 94 -17.67 -0.63 3.59
CA GLY A 94 -16.68 -1.09 4.54
C GLY A 94 -15.24 -0.98 4.03
N ASN A 95 -15.00 -1.21 2.73
CA ASN A 95 -13.68 -1.03 2.12
C ASN A 95 -13.29 0.44 2.07
N VAL A 96 -14.23 1.33 1.78
CA VAL A 96 -14.02 2.79 1.78
C VAL A 96 -13.64 3.26 3.18
N ILE A 97 -14.42 2.92 4.21
CA ILE A 97 -14.14 3.32 5.59
C ILE A 97 -12.78 2.78 6.06
N ARG A 98 -12.47 1.53 5.74
CA ARG A 98 -11.17 0.92 6.08
C ARG A 98 -10.01 1.63 5.38
N CYS A 99 -10.18 2.00 4.10
CA CYS A 99 -9.19 2.76 3.33
C CYS A 99 -8.93 4.13 3.98
N LEU A 100 -9.98 4.90 4.28
CA LEU A 100 -9.84 6.22 4.91
C LEU A 100 -9.18 6.16 6.29
N ARG A 101 -9.51 5.14 7.11
CA ARG A 101 -8.84 4.93 8.41
C ARG A 101 -7.37 4.55 8.26
N LYS A 102 -7.04 3.70 7.28
CA LYS A 102 -5.64 3.36 6.96
C LYS A 102 -4.86 4.58 6.49
N LEU A 103 -5.46 5.40 5.62
CA LEU A 103 -4.86 6.63 5.11
C LEU A 103 -4.54 7.61 6.25
N LYS A 104 -5.47 7.83 7.19
CA LYS A 104 -5.22 8.65 8.39
C LYS A 104 -4.03 8.12 9.21
N GLY A 105 -3.92 6.80 9.36
CA GLY A 105 -2.79 6.17 10.04
C GLY A 105 -1.46 6.43 9.32
N LEU A 106 -1.46 6.30 7.98
CA LEU A 106 -0.29 6.54 7.13
C LEU A 106 0.17 8.01 7.19
N LEU A 107 -0.74 8.98 7.10
CA LEU A 107 -0.41 10.41 7.19
C LEU A 107 0.30 10.74 8.50
N ARG A 108 -0.15 10.17 9.62
CA ARG A 108 0.52 10.33 10.92
C ARG A 108 1.91 9.70 10.95
N GLN A 109 2.10 8.54 10.32
CA GLN A 109 3.42 7.92 10.21
C GLN A 109 4.37 8.77 9.34
N MET A 110 3.86 9.34 8.26
CA MET A 110 4.63 10.25 7.39
C MET A 110 5.00 11.55 8.11
N HIS A 111 4.11 12.11 8.94
CA HIS A 111 4.44 13.25 9.79
C HIS A 111 5.62 12.94 10.73
N ASN A 112 5.54 11.82 11.46
CA ASN A 112 6.61 11.41 12.36
C ASN A 112 7.94 11.19 11.61
N ALA A 113 7.89 10.56 10.43
CA ALA A 113 9.07 10.35 9.60
C ALA A 113 9.67 11.67 9.10
N ALA A 114 8.85 12.64 8.69
CA ALA A 114 9.30 13.96 8.25
C ALA A 114 9.96 14.75 9.39
N ASN A 115 9.43 14.65 10.61
CA ASN A 115 10.04 15.27 11.80
C ASN A 115 11.41 14.66 12.12
N VAL A 116 11.54 13.33 12.06
CA VAL A 116 12.83 12.65 12.29
C VAL A 116 13.85 13.01 11.20
N ALA A 117 13.39 13.22 9.97
CA ALA A 117 14.24 13.68 8.86
C ALA A 117 14.62 15.17 8.96
N GLY A 118 14.09 15.93 9.95
CA GLY A 118 14.35 17.36 10.12
C GLY A 118 13.57 18.28 9.19
N ASN A 119 12.59 17.76 8.43
CA ASN A 119 11.74 18.54 7.55
C ASN A 119 10.36 18.76 8.18
N THR A 120 10.31 19.70 9.12
CA THR A 120 9.10 20.04 9.88
C THR A 120 8.02 20.68 9.01
N GLU A 121 8.37 21.47 8.00
CA GLU A 121 7.41 22.08 7.07
C GLU A 121 6.62 21.02 6.29
N LEU A 122 7.29 19.96 5.84
CA LEU A 122 6.63 18.83 5.19
C LEU A 122 5.79 18.02 6.19
N GLY A 123 6.29 17.86 7.43
CA GLY A 123 5.54 17.24 8.51
C GLY A 123 4.19 17.91 8.75
N ASP A 124 4.16 19.24 8.85
CA ASP A 124 2.95 20.00 9.11
C ASP A 124 1.91 19.87 7.99
N LYS A 125 2.36 19.64 6.74
CA LYS A 125 1.48 19.37 5.59
C LYS A 125 0.76 18.04 5.69
N PHE A 126 1.26 17.08 6.47
CA PHE A 126 0.60 15.79 6.67
C PHE A 126 -0.42 15.78 7.83
N LEU A 127 -0.42 16.82 8.69
CA LEU A 127 -1.41 16.98 9.76
C LEU A 127 -2.66 17.75 9.33
N LYS A 128 -2.51 18.65 8.36
CA LYS A 128 -3.58 19.49 7.80
C LYS A 128 -4.33 18.72 6.72
#